data_AF-A0A3A5ASK8-F1
#
_entry.id   AF-A0A3A5ASK8-F1
#
_cell.length_a   1.000
_cell.length_b   1.000
_cell.length_c   1.000
_cell.angle_alpha   90.00
_cell.angle_beta   90.00
_cell.angle_gamma   90.00
#
_symmetry.space_group_name_H-M   'P 1'
#
loop_
_entity.id
_entity.type
_entity.pdbx_description
1 polymer ?
#
loop_
_entity_poly.entity_id
_entity_poly.type
_entity_poly.pdbx_seq_one_letter_code
_entity_poly.pdbx_strand_id
1 'polypeptide(L)'
;MVPKSRMGSETGRLAKTLCLGLVFIWCGPALAAGEQTYHDQRYGYTISYPAGYLLKNSKSGGYFTLFHEGRRVIAAGVEGLDETGKKELERSPDRWREFLLNRAIHSCDADGPDGSVYCTGIAKEQVWQSAGGLRVMELYLRRVEERFGPPAQRRTDTVGPIYAVDISRPGHVFGLLIGSGHDFPGTLEDRQLVRKIVESIHLLPDEEFQPPQPLKAGPGPLFEGAPGEEKKSNQ
;
A
#
# COMPACT_ATOMS: atom_id res chain seq x y z
N MET A 1 15.91 59.05 78.25
CA MET A 1 16.16 58.05 79.31
C MET A 1 16.33 56.70 78.65
N VAL A 2 17.48 56.07 78.87
CA VAL A 2 17.85 54.72 78.39
C VAL A 2 17.41 53.74 79.50
N PRO A 3 16.74 52.59 79.22
CA PRO A 3 17.47 51.34 78.98
C PRO A 3 16.83 50.40 77.93
N LYS A 4 17.56 49.56 77.18
CA LYS A 4 18.53 48.48 77.53
C LYS A 4 17.83 47.14 77.81
N SER A 5 18.40 46.09 77.22
CA SER A 5 18.44 44.68 77.68
C SER A 5 17.19 43.83 77.43
N ARG A 6 17.29 42.79 76.58
CA ARG A 6 17.84 41.43 76.83
C ARG A 6 16.89 40.54 77.64
N MET A 7 16.39 39.47 76.99
CA MET A 7 16.09 38.13 77.49
C MET A 7 15.65 37.33 76.24
N GLY A 8 16.19 36.18 75.86
CA GLY A 8 16.87 35.12 76.58
C GLY A 8 15.89 33.96 76.84
N SER A 9 15.90 32.94 75.99
CA SER A 9 15.61 31.51 76.26
C SER A 9 15.36 30.79 74.92
N GLU A 10 16.28 29.99 74.42
CA GLU A 10 16.41 28.55 74.70
C GLU A 10 15.29 27.63 74.15
N THR A 11 15.77 26.73 73.29
CA THR A 11 15.33 25.35 73.04
C THR A 11 14.06 25.08 72.22
N GLY A 12 14.26 24.25 71.20
CA GLY A 12 13.18 23.63 70.43
C GLY A 12 13.69 22.96 69.16
N ARG A 13 14.44 21.86 69.27
CA ARG A 13 14.66 20.95 68.14
C ARG A 13 13.31 20.37 67.75
N LEU A 14 12.88 20.64 66.52
CA LEU A 14 11.81 19.89 65.87
C LEU A 14 12.28 19.52 64.47
N ALA A 15 12.54 18.22 64.33
CA ALA A 15 12.85 17.55 63.09
C ALA A 15 11.82 17.89 62.02
N LYS A 16 12.29 18.33 60.85
CA LYS A 16 11.50 18.36 59.62
C LYS A 16 12.29 17.66 58.52
N THR A 17 12.03 16.36 58.46
CA THR A 17 11.81 15.57 57.25
C THR A 17 12.34 16.22 55.97
N LEU A 18 13.53 15.77 55.57
CA LEU A 18 14.05 15.94 54.23
C LEU A 18 13.02 15.29 53.27
N CYS A 19 12.29 16.11 52.51
CA CYS A 19 11.56 15.64 51.35
C CYS A 19 12.60 15.18 50.33
N LEU A 20 12.96 13.89 50.39
CA LEU A 20 13.54 13.19 49.26
C LEU A 20 12.45 13.20 48.17
N GLY A 21 12.50 14.21 47.32
CA GLY A 21 11.72 14.26 46.09
C GLY A 21 12.18 13.13 45.19
N LEU A 22 11.57 11.95 45.36
CA LEU A 22 11.51 10.93 44.34
C LEU A 22 10.67 11.53 43.20
N VAL A 23 11.34 12.23 42.29
CA VAL A 23 10.86 12.41 40.94
C VAL A 23 10.81 10.99 40.36
N PHE A 24 9.66 10.34 40.50
CA PHE A 24 9.29 9.27 39.59
C PHE A 24 9.18 9.93 38.22
N ILE A 25 10.30 9.96 37.50
CA ILE A 25 10.31 10.08 36.05
C ILE A 25 9.55 8.84 35.60
N TRP A 26 8.25 9.02 35.42
CA TRP A 26 7.42 8.08 34.71
C TRP A 26 7.93 8.14 33.28
N CYS A 27 8.99 7.36 32.99
CA CYS A 27 9.23 6.83 31.67
C CYS A 27 7.98 6.02 31.37
N GLY A 28 6.96 6.67 30.81
CA GLY A 28 5.97 5.98 30.02
C GLY A 28 6.75 5.10 29.04
N PRO A 29 6.27 3.89 28.73
CA PRO A 29 6.91 3.13 27.68
C PRO A 29 6.84 4.01 26.43
N ALA A 30 8.00 4.49 25.96
CA ALA A 30 8.18 4.82 24.57
C ALA A 30 7.99 3.48 23.84
N LEU A 31 6.72 3.13 23.62
CA LEU A 31 6.28 1.88 23.05
C LEU A 31 6.71 1.94 21.58
N ALA A 32 7.93 1.47 21.34
CA ALA A 32 8.61 1.26 20.07
C ALA A 32 8.10 2.11 18.90
N ALA A 33 8.72 3.27 18.70
CA ALA A 33 8.87 3.86 17.37
C ALA A 33 9.78 2.96 16.52
N GLY A 34 9.33 1.73 16.25
CA GLY A 34 10.03 0.77 15.42
C GLY A 34 9.46 0.78 14.01
N GLU A 35 10.31 0.46 13.02
CA GLU A 35 9.87 0.10 11.68
C GLU A 35 9.91 -1.43 11.54
N GLN A 36 9.02 -1.98 10.73
CA GLN A 36 9.03 -3.37 10.27
C GLN A 36 9.35 -3.39 8.79
N THR A 37 10.04 -4.44 8.34
CA THR A 37 10.38 -4.62 6.93
C THR A 37 9.66 -5.85 6.38
N TYR A 38 9.02 -5.68 5.23
CA TYR A 38 8.47 -6.77 4.43
C TYR A 38 9.38 -7.05 3.24
N HIS A 39 9.56 -8.33 2.93
CA HIS A 39 10.38 -8.83 1.85
C HIS A 39 9.51 -9.65 0.90
N ASP A 40 9.44 -9.25 -0.36
CA ASP A 40 8.81 -10.02 -1.42
C ASP A 40 9.91 -10.56 -2.34
N GLN A 41 10.42 -11.76 -2.00
CA GLN A 41 11.43 -12.44 -2.82
C GLN A 41 10.91 -12.76 -4.23
N ARG A 42 9.59 -12.94 -4.39
CA ARG A 42 8.99 -13.31 -5.67
C ARG A 42 9.07 -12.17 -6.69
N TYR A 43 8.90 -10.94 -6.23
CA TYR A 43 8.98 -9.75 -7.08
C TYR A 43 10.22 -8.90 -6.80
N GLY A 44 11.11 -9.36 -5.92
CA GLY A 44 12.43 -8.79 -5.71
C GLY A 44 12.44 -7.42 -5.02
N TYR A 45 11.54 -7.16 -4.08
CA TYR A 45 11.53 -5.85 -3.39
C TYR A 45 11.33 -5.98 -1.89
N THR A 46 11.70 -4.92 -1.19
CA THR A 46 11.41 -4.71 0.24
C THR A 46 10.66 -3.41 0.43
N ILE A 47 9.92 -3.32 1.54
CA ILE A 47 9.32 -2.08 2.03
C ILE A 47 9.48 -1.99 3.54
N SER A 48 9.56 -0.77 4.06
CA SER A 48 9.46 -0.48 5.50
C SER A 48 8.12 0.17 5.82
N TYR A 49 7.52 -0.25 6.93
CA TYR A 49 6.27 0.32 7.46
C TYR A 49 6.32 0.43 8.99
N PRO A 50 5.53 1.32 9.62
CA PRO A 50 5.61 1.52 11.07
C PRO A 50 5.18 0.27 11.85
N ALA A 51 5.79 0.06 13.01
CA ALA A 51 5.32 -0.92 13.98
C ALA A 51 3.87 -0.60 14.41
N GLY A 52 3.10 -1.65 14.73
CA GLY A 52 1.67 -1.53 15.05
C GLY A 52 0.74 -1.62 13.84
N TYR A 53 1.30 -1.70 12.62
CA TYR A 53 0.56 -2.08 11.43
C TYR A 53 0.68 -3.59 11.19
N LEU A 54 -0.38 -4.20 10.66
CA LEU A 54 -0.43 -5.60 10.28
C LEU A 54 -0.42 -5.70 8.75
N LEU A 55 0.64 -6.26 8.18
CA LEU A 55 0.70 -6.60 6.77
C LEU A 55 0.10 -7.99 6.53
N LYS A 56 -0.85 -8.08 5.59
CA LYS A 56 -1.39 -9.34 5.08
C LYS A 56 -1.10 -9.42 3.59
N ASN A 57 -0.53 -10.53 3.14
CA ASN A 57 -0.26 -10.81 1.74
C ASN A 57 -1.17 -11.92 1.20
N SER A 58 -1.39 -11.93 -0.11
CA SER A 58 -2.07 -13.04 -0.78
C SER A 58 -1.18 -14.30 -0.76
N LYS A 59 -1.80 -15.49 -0.66
CA LYS A 59 -1.06 -16.77 -0.75
C LYS A 59 -0.34 -16.93 -2.09
N SER A 60 -0.91 -16.35 -3.14
CA SER A 60 -0.34 -16.34 -4.49
C SER A 60 0.75 -15.27 -4.69
N GLY A 61 1.07 -14.47 -3.67
CA GLY A 61 2.05 -13.38 -3.74
C GLY A 61 1.59 -12.20 -4.59
N GLY A 62 2.34 -11.09 -4.52
CA GLY A 62 2.15 -9.92 -5.38
C GLY A 62 1.00 -9.01 -4.98
N TYR A 63 0.22 -9.35 -3.94
CA TYR A 63 -0.72 -8.42 -3.34
C TYR A 63 -0.49 -8.37 -1.85
N PHE A 64 -0.47 -7.17 -1.29
CA PHE A 64 -0.47 -6.98 0.14
C PHE A 64 -1.45 -5.87 0.56
N THR A 65 -1.88 -5.97 1.80
CA THR A 65 -2.76 -5.00 2.44
C THR A 65 -2.21 -4.71 3.82
N LEU A 66 -2.09 -3.43 4.15
CA LEU A 66 -1.68 -2.99 5.48
C LEU A 66 -2.93 -2.60 6.27
N PHE A 67 -3.01 -3.09 7.51
CA PHE A 67 -4.09 -2.81 8.44
C PHE A 67 -3.57 -2.07 9.66
N HIS A 68 -4.39 -1.17 10.20
CA HIS A 68 -4.18 -0.54 11.50
C HIS A 68 -5.51 -0.49 12.24
N GLU A 69 -5.53 -0.98 13.48
CA GLU A 69 -6.75 -1.01 14.32
C GLU A 69 -7.96 -1.66 13.62
N GLY A 70 -7.72 -2.73 12.85
CA GLY A 70 -8.76 -3.45 12.10
C GLY A 70 -9.20 -2.79 10.78
N ARG A 71 -8.77 -1.54 10.51
CA ARG A 71 -9.04 -0.83 9.26
C ARG A 71 -7.93 -1.11 8.24
N ARG A 72 -8.30 -1.42 7.00
CA ARG A 72 -7.34 -1.45 5.87
C ARG A 72 -6.94 -0.02 5.52
N VAL A 73 -5.65 0.29 5.64
CA VAL A 73 -5.08 1.61 5.39
C VAL A 73 -4.46 1.72 4.01
N ILE A 74 -3.86 0.64 3.53
CA ILE A 74 -3.12 0.58 2.27
C ILE A 74 -3.44 -0.73 1.58
N ALA A 75 -3.59 -0.64 0.25
CA ALA A 75 -3.65 -1.79 -0.64
C ALA A 75 -2.56 -1.64 -1.70
N ALA A 76 -1.90 -2.74 -2.01
CA ALA A 76 -0.88 -2.78 -3.05
C ALA A 76 -0.95 -4.06 -3.86
N GLY A 77 -0.61 -3.96 -5.14
CA GLY A 77 -0.59 -5.05 -6.10
C GLY A 77 0.56 -4.90 -7.08
N VAL A 78 1.24 -6.01 -7.35
CA VAL A 78 2.27 -6.11 -8.39
C VAL A 78 1.60 -6.53 -9.68
N GLU A 79 1.77 -5.69 -10.68
CA GLU A 79 1.33 -5.91 -12.04
C GLU A 79 2.52 -6.35 -12.89
N GLY A 80 2.30 -7.36 -13.72
CA GLY A 80 3.31 -7.88 -14.64
C GLY A 80 2.81 -7.92 -16.08
N LEU A 81 3.75 -8.11 -16.99
CA LEU A 81 3.46 -8.44 -18.38
C LEU A 81 3.72 -9.92 -18.63
N ASP A 82 2.79 -10.55 -19.35
CA ASP A 82 3.04 -11.83 -19.97
C ASP A 82 3.88 -11.67 -21.26
N GLU A 83 4.19 -12.77 -21.93
CA GLU A 83 5.00 -12.76 -23.15
C GLU A 83 4.37 -11.96 -24.30
N THR A 84 3.04 -11.86 -24.36
CA THR A 84 2.35 -11.04 -25.35
C THR A 84 2.54 -9.57 -25.04
N GLY A 85 2.30 -9.19 -23.78
CA GLY A 85 2.49 -7.83 -23.30
C GLY A 85 3.93 -7.35 -23.40
N LYS A 86 4.93 -8.23 -23.21
CA LYS A 86 6.35 -7.91 -23.44
C LYS A 86 6.61 -7.52 -24.90
N LYS A 87 6.09 -8.29 -25.87
CA LYS A 87 6.24 -8.03 -27.31
C LYS A 87 5.54 -6.75 -27.75
N GLU A 88 4.40 -6.43 -27.15
CA GLU A 88 3.70 -5.17 -27.40
C GLU A 88 4.47 -3.97 -26.84
N LEU A 89 5.03 -4.12 -25.62
CA LEU A 89 5.92 -3.12 -25.05
C LEU A 89 7.14 -2.88 -25.93
N GLU A 90 7.71 -3.91 -26.57
CA GLU A 90 8.90 -3.80 -27.40
C GLU A 90 8.85 -2.76 -28.53
N ARG A 91 7.66 -2.18 -28.79
CA ARG A 91 7.41 -1.21 -29.86
C ARG A 91 7.23 0.24 -29.37
N SER A 92 7.12 0.50 -28.06
CA SER A 92 6.90 1.85 -27.51
C SER A 92 8.19 2.51 -26.99
N PRO A 93 8.37 3.83 -27.02
CA PRO A 93 9.54 4.51 -26.44
C PRO A 93 9.44 4.77 -24.92
N ASP A 94 8.24 4.89 -24.33
CA ASP A 94 8.01 5.03 -22.86
C ASP A 94 7.09 3.91 -22.34
N ARG A 95 7.46 2.70 -22.75
CA ARG A 95 6.85 1.39 -22.49
C ARG A 95 6.31 1.19 -21.07
N TRP A 96 7.14 1.56 -20.11
CA TRP A 96 6.87 1.38 -18.69
C TRP A 96 5.74 2.31 -18.23
N ARG A 97 5.77 3.56 -18.68
CA ARG A 97 4.77 4.56 -18.32
C ARG A 97 3.39 4.15 -18.83
N GLU A 98 3.31 3.76 -20.11
CA GLU A 98 2.05 3.30 -20.71
C GLU A 98 1.48 2.06 -20.01
N PHE A 99 2.35 1.09 -19.71
CA PHE A 99 1.99 -0.09 -18.93
C PHE A 99 1.38 0.28 -17.57
N LEU A 100 2.10 1.06 -16.76
CA LEU A 100 1.64 1.40 -15.42
C LEU A 100 0.40 2.29 -15.44
N LEU A 101 0.27 3.19 -16.40
CA LEU A 101 -0.93 4.00 -16.56
C LEU A 101 -2.14 3.15 -16.90
N ASN A 102 -2.01 2.21 -17.84
CA ASN A 102 -3.08 1.29 -18.19
C ASN A 102 -3.51 0.47 -16.96
N ARG A 103 -2.55 -0.11 -16.23
CA ARG A 103 -2.82 -0.87 -15.02
C ARG A 103 -3.46 -0.03 -13.92
N ALA A 104 -2.99 1.20 -13.70
CA ALA A 104 -3.56 2.11 -12.72
C ALA A 104 -5.01 2.49 -13.07
N ILE A 105 -5.32 2.74 -14.35
CA ILE A 105 -6.69 3.03 -14.80
C ILE A 105 -7.61 1.84 -14.52
N HIS A 106 -7.20 0.62 -14.86
CA HIS A 106 -8.01 -0.58 -14.61
C HIS A 106 -8.10 -0.98 -13.14
N SER A 107 -7.22 -0.48 -12.28
CA SER A 107 -7.22 -0.84 -10.85
C SER A 107 -8.47 -0.37 -10.08
N CYS A 108 -9.24 0.55 -10.64
CA CYS A 108 -10.47 1.06 -10.03
C CYS A 108 -11.75 0.48 -10.66
N ASP A 109 -11.63 -0.38 -11.67
CA ASP A 109 -12.77 -1.01 -12.33
C ASP A 109 -13.42 -2.02 -11.37
N ALA A 110 -14.66 -1.75 -10.97
CA ALA A 110 -15.43 -2.59 -10.07
C ALA A 110 -16.92 -2.52 -10.45
N ASP A 111 -17.47 -3.66 -10.86
CA ASP A 111 -18.89 -3.79 -11.24
C ASP A 111 -19.66 -4.61 -10.21
N GLY A 112 -20.90 -4.21 -9.95
CA GLY A 112 -21.83 -4.89 -9.06
C GLY A 112 -23.28 -4.75 -9.53
N PRO A 113 -24.22 -5.49 -8.89
CA PRO A 113 -25.63 -5.44 -9.28
C PRO A 113 -26.25 -4.04 -9.11
N ASP A 114 -25.73 -3.23 -8.19
CA ASP A 114 -26.27 -1.91 -7.84
C ASP A 114 -25.50 -0.75 -8.48
N GLY A 115 -24.45 -1.02 -9.27
CA GLY A 115 -23.63 0.04 -9.84
C GLY A 115 -22.27 -0.42 -10.37
N SER A 116 -21.55 0.55 -10.91
CA SER A 116 -20.21 0.39 -11.48
C SER A 116 -19.31 1.53 -11.04
N VAL A 117 -18.04 1.23 -10.81
CA VAL A 117 -16.97 2.22 -10.59
C VAL A 117 -15.88 1.94 -11.61
N TYR A 118 -15.38 2.98 -12.27
CA TYR A 118 -14.30 2.86 -13.26
C TYR A 118 -13.53 4.18 -13.40
N CYS A 119 -12.35 4.14 -14.01
CA CYS A 119 -11.54 5.32 -14.27
C CYS A 119 -11.46 5.59 -15.76
N THR A 120 -11.65 6.85 -16.13
CA THR A 120 -11.69 7.27 -17.55
C THR A 120 -10.37 7.85 -18.04
N GLY A 121 -9.40 8.02 -17.14
CA GLY A 121 -8.06 8.49 -17.47
C GLY A 121 -7.41 9.29 -16.35
N ILE A 122 -6.37 10.03 -16.70
CA ILE A 122 -5.50 10.73 -15.76
C ILE A 122 -5.96 12.18 -15.54
N ALA A 123 -6.24 12.52 -14.29
CA ALA A 123 -6.51 13.88 -13.85
C ALA A 123 -5.19 14.65 -13.60
N LYS A 124 -4.22 14.01 -12.95
CA LYS A 124 -2.90 14.56 -12.66
C LYS A 124 -1.85 13.45 -12.60
N GLU A 125 -0.65 13.74 -13.07
CA GLU A 125 0.52 12.87 -13.02
C GLU A 125 1.73 13.65 -12.55
N GLN A 126 2.55 13.03 -11.71
CA GLN A 126 3.88 13.52 -11.36
C GLN A 126 4.86 12.35 -11.34
N VAL A 127 6.02 12.54 -11.99
CA VAL A 127 7.10 11.54 -12.02
C VAL A 127 8.24 12.02 -11.14
N TRP A 128 8.80 11.11 -10.34
CA TRP A 128 9.94 11.39 -9.46
C TRP A 128 10.76 10.10 -9.22
N GLN A 129 11.90 10.24 -8.55
CA GLN A 129 12.74 9.11 -8.14
C GLN A 129 12.66 8.93 -6.63
N SER A 130 12.41 7.69 -6.18
CA SER A 130 12.41 7.36 -4.75
C SER A 130 13.79 7.45 -4.13
N ALA A 131 13.86 7.50 -2.79
CA ALA A 131 15.11 7.37 -2.06
C ALA A 131 15.87 6.06 -2.41
N GLY A 132 15.15 5.00 -2.79
CA GLY A 132 15.71 3.75 -3.33
C GLY A 132 16.16 3.81 -4.80
N GLY A 133 16.07 4.97 -5.46
CA GLY A 133 16.46 5.17 -6.85
C GLY A 133 15.43 4.68 -7.88
N LEU A 134 14.21 4.33 -7.46
CA LEU A 134 13.18 3.78 -8.34
C LEU A 134 12.36 4.89 -8.99
N ARG A 135 11.96 4.68 -10.25
CA ARG A 135 11.05 5.60 -10.94
C ARG A 135 9.64 5.43 -10.36
N VAL A 136 9.04 6.53 -9.94
CA VAL A 136 7.70 6.55 -9.34
C VAL A 136 6.79 7.49 -10.12
N MET A 137 5.57 7.04 -10.39
CA MET A 137 4.47 7.85 -10.89
C MET A 137 3.44 8.05 -9.77
N GLU A 138 3.25 9.30 -9.35
CA GLU A 138 2.12 9.71 -8.50
C GLU A 138 0.94 10.08 -9.40
N LEU A 139 -0.14 9.31 -9.32
CA LEU A 139 -1.29 9.37 -10.22
C LEU A 139 -2.56 9.77 -9.50
N TYR A 140 -3.27 10.71 -10.10
CA TYR A 140 -4.66 11.01 -9.75
C TYR A 140 -5.53 10.71 -10.97
N LEU A 141 -6.55 9.90 -10.79
CA LEU A 141 -7.41 9.39 -11.87
C LEU A 141 -8.78 10.06 -11.85
N ARG A 142 -9.42 10.18 -13.01
CA ARG A 142 -10.82 10.61 -13.15
C ARG A 142 -11.72 9.40 -12.92
N ARG A 143 -12.32 9.30 -11.74
CA ARG A 143 -13.23 8.20 -11.38
C ARG A 143 -14.67 8.55 -11.77
N VAL A 144 -15.39 7.57 -12.27
CA VAL A 144 -16.82 7.60 -12.48
C VAL A 144 -17.45 6.53 -11.57
N GLU A 145 -18.49 6.91 -10.83
CA GLU A 145 -19.35 6.01 -10.06
C GLU A 145 -20.76 6.11 -10.64
N GLU A 146 -21.31 4.99 -11.06
CA GLU A 146 -22.67 4.84 -11.56
C GLU A 146 -23.44 3.96 -10.59
N ARG A 147 -24.64 4.40 -10.19
CA ARG A 147 -25.57 3.60 -9.37
C ARG A 147 -26.79 3.26 -10.20
N PHE A 148 -27.09 1.98 -10.27
CA PHE A 148 -28.22 1.44 -10.99
C PHE A 148 -29.46 1.45 -10.07
N GLY A 149 -30.65 1.63 -10.66
CA GLY A 149 -31.91 1.73 -9.93
C GLY A 149 -32.53 3.12 -9.96
N PRO A 150 -33.76 3.30 -9.46
CA PRO A 150 -34.45 4.58 -9.47
C PRO A 150 -34.23 5.37 -8.15
N PRO A 151 -33.66 6.59 -8.19
CA PRO A 151 -33.12 7.29 -9.36
C PRO A 151 -31.70 6.84 -9.68
N ALA A 152 -31.40 6.72 -10.98
CA ALA A 152 -30.05 6.41 -11.43
C ALA A 152 -29.16 7.61 -11.13
N GLN A 153 -27.95 7.35 -10.64
CA GLN A 153 -27.01 8.40 -10.28
C GLN A 153 -25.67 8.16 -10.96
N ARG A 154 -25.06 9.23 -11.44
CA ARG A 154 -23.71 9.22 -11.98
C ARG A 154 -22.93 10.35 -11.32
N ARG A 155 -21.78 10.00 -10.76
CA ARG A 155 -20.85 10.93 -10.13
C ARG A 155 -19.50 10.82 -10.82
N THR A 156 -18.84 11.95 -10.99
CA THR A 156 -17.45 12.00 -11.45
C THR A 156 -16.64 12.78 -10.44
N ASP A 157 -15.51 12.21 -10.03
CA ASP A 157 -14.56 12.88 -9.14
C ASP A 157 -13.11 12.48 -9.46
N THR A 158 -12.17 12.98 -8.66
CA THR A 158 -10.76 12.66 -8.77
C THR A 158 -10.35 11.76 -7.61
N VAL A 159 -9.73 10.63 -7.94
CA VAL A 159 -9.20 9.66 -6.98
C VAL A 159 -7.67 9.68 -6.98
N GLY A 160 -7.06 9.54 -5.82
CA GLY A 160 -5.61 9.39 -5.67
C GLY A 160 -5.04 10.02 -4.40
N PRO A 161 -3.72 10.00 -4.24
CA PRO A 161 -2.75 9.44 -5.18
C PRO A 161 -2.75 7.91 -5.18
N ILE A 162 -2.58 7.32 -6.36
CA ILE A 162 -2.06 5.96 -6.56
C ILE A 162 -0.61 6.13 -6.99
N TYR A 163 0.30 5.41 -6.34
CA TYR A 163 1.69 5.40 -6.74
C TYR A 163 1.96 4.14 -7.56
N ALA A 164 2.58 4.32 -8.72
CA ALA A 164 3.02 3.24 -9.58
C ALA A 164 4.55 3.27 -9.62
N VAL A 165 5.19 2.21 -9.11
CA VAL A 165 6.63 2.14 -8.89
C VAL A 165 7.24 1.13 -9.84
N ASP A 166 8.32 1.52 -10.53
CA ASP A 166 9.10 0.60 -11.35
C ASP A 166 9.88 -0.35 -10.45
N ILE A 167 9.48 -1.61 -10.46
CA ILE A 167 10.20 -2.70 -9.80
C ILE A 167 10.70 -3.72 -10.83
N SER A 168 10.85 -3.29 -12.09
CA SER A 168 11.35 -4.14 -13.17
C SER A 168 12.76 -4.66 -12.90
N ARG A 169 13.07 -5.80 -13.51
CA ARG A 169 14.34 -6.51 -13.47
C ARG A 169 14.76 -6.90 -14.89
N PRO A 170 16.04 -7.22 -15.13
CA PRO A 170 16.46 -7.84 -16.38
C PRO A 170 15.56 -9.05 -16.70
N GLY A 171 14.86 -9.02 -17.84
CA GLY A 171 13.94 -10.08 -18.28
C GLY A 171 12.52 -10.05 -17.69
N HIS A 172 12.24 -9.18 -16.73
CA HIS A 172 10.94 -9.09 -16.05
C HIS A 172 10.45 -7.65 -15.91
N VAL A 173 9.31 -7.32 -16.51
CA VAL A 173 8.68 -6.00 -16.39
C VAL A 173 7.61 -6.08 -15.30
N PHE A 174 7.81 -5.31 -14.24
CA PHE A 174 6.91 -5.29 -13.09
C PHE A 174 6.62 -3.86 -12.63
N GLY A 175 5.39 -3.65 -12.16
CA GLY A 175 4.93 -2.42 -11.55
C GLY A 175 4.30 -2.69 -10.20
N LEU A 176 4.70 -1.98 -9.16
CA LEU A 176 3.96 -1.99 -7.89
C LEU A 176 2.97 -0.82 -7.89
N LEU A 177 1.68 -1.14 -7.91
CA LEU A 177 0.61 -0.18 -7.67
C LEU A 177 0.30 -0.16 -6.18
N ILE A 178 0.35 1.01 -5.54
CA ILE A 178 0.09 1.17 -4.10
C ILE A 178 -0.75 2.42 -3.85
N GLY A 179 -1.77 2.29 -3.00
CA GLY A 179 -2.67 3.38 -2.64
C GLY A 179 -3.40 3.14 -1.32
N SER A 180 -4.24 4.10 -0.94
CA SER A 180 -5.07 4.00 0.27
C SER A 180 -6.13 2.90 0.12
N GLY A 181 -6.38 2.15 1.19
CA GLY A 181 -6.99 0.83 1.06
C GLY A 181 -8.52 0.75 1.14
N HIS A 182 -9.23 1.66 1.82
CA HIS A 182 -10.67 1.46 2.09
C HIS A 182 -11.62 2.44 1.40
N ASP A 183 -11.19 3.68 1.25
CA ASP A 183 -11.95 4.73 0.63
C ASP A 183 -10.97 5.54 -0.18
N PHE A 184 -11.25 5.63 -1.45
CA PHE A 184 -10.51 6.49 -2.34
C PHE A 184 -11.29 7.80 -2.43
N PRO A 185 -10.73 8.94 -1.98
CA PRO A 185 -9.38 9.14 -1.43
C PRO A 185 -9.26 8.80 0.07
N GLY A 186 -8.11 8.23 0.49
CA GLY A 186 -7.82 7.94 1.90
C GLY A 186 -7.59 9.21 2.72
N THR A 187 -7.40 9.06 4.04
CA THR A 187 -7.11 10.21 4.91
C THR A 187 -5.78 10.89 4.54
N LEU A 188 -5.53 12.11 5.03
CA LEU A 188 -4.22 12.75 4.85
C LEU A 188 -3.08 11.89 5.42
N GLU A 189 -3.32 11.27 6.58
CA GLU A 189 -2.37 10.37 7.25
C GLU A 189 -2.11 9.12 6.42
N ASP A 190 -3.16 8.49 5.87
CA ASP A 190 -3.01 7.33 4.98
C ASP A 190 -2.17 7.69 3.75
N ARG A 191 -2.39 8.87 3.15
CA ARG A 191 -1.61 9.33 1.98
C ARG A 191 -0.15 9.61 2.32
N GLN A 192 0.13 10.19 3.49
CA GLN A 192 1.50 10.40 3.96
C GLN A 192 2.18 9.07 4.26
N LEU A 193 1.46 8.11 4.84
CA LEU A 193 1.97 6.76 5.08
C LEU A 193 2.30 6.04 3.78
N VAL A 194 1.40 6.05 2.79
CA VAL A 194 1.67 5.45 1.47
C VAL A 194 2.93 6.06 0.88
N ARG A 195 3.09 7.39 0.91
CA ARG A 195 4.28 8.05 0.39
C ARG A 195 5.56 7.57 1.11
N LYS A 196 5.54 7.46 2.44
CA LYS A 196 6.67 6.94 3.21
C LYS A 196 7.02 5.50 2.84
N ILE A 197 6.01 4.65 2.64
CA ILE A 197 6.23 3.28 2.19
C ILE A 197 6.84 3.26 0.78
N VAL A 198 6.38 4.12 -0.13
CA VAL A 198 6.93 4.22 -1.49
C VAL A 198 8.41 4.66 -1.46
N GLU A 199 8.75 5.61 -0.61
CA GLU A 199 10.15 6.06 -0.42
C GLU A 199 11.05 4.96 0.13
N SER A 200 10.52 4.01 0.91
CA SER A 200 11.28 2.91 1.49
C SER A 200 11.38 1.68 0.59
N ILE A 201 10.84 1.72 -0.64
CA ILE A 201 10.95 0.59 -1.56
C ILE A 201 12.40 0.46 -2.03
N HIS A 202 12.97 -0.71 -1.78
CA HIS A 202 14.27 -1.10 -2.32
C HIS A 202 14.17 -2.40 -3.10
N LEU A 203 15.05 -2.53 -4.08
CA LEU A 203 15.22 -3.75 -4.85
C LEU A 203 16.12 -4.72 -4.09
N LEU A 204 15.68 -5.97 -3.95
CA LEU A 204 16.52 -7.05 -3.46
C LEU A 204 17.67 -7.35 -4.43
N PRO A 205 18.83 -7.83 -3.93
CA PRO A 205 19.89 -8.37 -4.76
C PRO A 205 19.37 -9.46 -5.71
N ASP A 206 20.02 -9.63 -6.87
CA ASP A 206 19.58 -10.59 -7.90
C ASP A 206 19.61 -12.04 -7.39
N GLU A 207 20.47 -12.35 -6.42
CA GLU A 207 20.57 -13.66 -5.78
C GLU A 207 19.37 -14.02 -4.89
N GLU A 208 18.65 -13.02 -4.40
CA GLU A 208 17.47 -13.18 -3.54
C GLU A 208 16.16 -13.14 -4.32
N PHE A 209 16.21 -12.71 -5.59
CA PHE A 209 15.04 -12.64 -6.47
C PHE A 209 14.66 -14.02 -7.01
N GLN A 210 13.43 -14.44 -6.71
CA GLN A 210 12.88 -15.72 -7.12
C GLN A 210 11.67 -15.47 -8.04
N PRO A 211 11.88 -15.20 -9.34
CA PRO A 211 10.80 -14.78 -10.23
C PRO A 211 9.64 -15.78 -10.22
N PRO A 212 8.40 -15.30 -10.44
CA PRO A 212 7.25 -16.19 -10.61
C PRO A 212 7.56 -17.21 -11.70
N GLN A 213 7.53 -18.49 -11.34
CA GLN A 213 7.66 -19.55 -12.33
C GLN A 213 6.41 -19.52 -13.23
N PRO A 214 6.55 -19.69 -14.56
CA PRO A 214 5.40 -19.90 -15.42
C PRO A 214 4.54 -21.00 -14.83
N LEU A 215 3.23 -20.79 -14.75
CA LEU A 215 2.32 -21.87 -14.39
C LEU A 215 2.60 -23.00 -15.38
N LYS A 216 3.15 -24.12 -14.89
CA LYS A 216 3.26 -25.33 -15.71
C LYS A 216 1.85 -25.60 -16.20
N ALA A 217 1.65 -25.55 -17.52
CA ALA A 217 0.40 -26.00 -18.10
C ALA A 217 0.18 -27.42 -17.58
N GLY A 218 -0.76 -27.59 -16.66
CA GLY A 218 -1.20 -28.92 -16.27
C GLY A 218 -1.65 -29.66 -17.54
N PRO A 219 -1.64 -30.99 -17.56
CA PRO A 219 -2.34 -31.71 -18.62
C PRO A 219 -3.75 -31.12 -18.66
N GLY A 220 -4.09 -30.47 -19.79
CA GLY A 220 -5.41 -29.90 -19.97
C GLY A 220 -6.43 -31.00 -19.71
N PRO A 221 -7.63 -30.67 -19.17
CA PRO A 221 -8.67 -31.67 -19.02
C PRO A 221 -8.81 -32.38 -20.36
N LEU A 222 -8.62 -33.71 -20.35
CA LEU A 222 -9.03 -34.57 -21.43
C LEU A 222 -10.54 -34.33 -21.56
N PHE A 223 -10.92 -33.48 -22.51
CA PHE A 223 -12.30 -33.38 -22.93
C PHE A 223 -12.64 -34.75 -23.54
N GLU A 224 -13.18 -35.64 -22.72
CA GLU A 224 -13.94 -36.78 -23.21
C GLU A 224 -15.04 -36.20 -24.09
N GLY A 225 -14.93 -36.45 -25.40
CA GLY A 225 -15.88 -35.97 -26.38
C GLY A 225 -17.29 -36.36 -25.96
N ALA A 226 -18.17 -35.35 -25.86
CA ALA A 226 -19.58 -35.59 -25.66
C ALA A 226 -20.08 -36.52 -26.81
N PRO A 227 -20.88 -37.56 -26.50
CA PRO A 227 -21.44 -38.42 -27.53
C PRO A 227 -22.31 -37.58 -28.47
N GLY A 228 -22.04 -37.72 -29.77
CA GLY A 228 -22.66 -36.93 -30.82
C GLY A 228 -24.19 -37.03 -30.81
N GLU A 229 -24.85 -35.88 -30.89
CA GLU A 229 -26.28 -35.80 -31.19
C GLU A 229 -26.54 -36.36 -32.60
N GLU A 230 -27.17 -37.52 -32.62
CA GLU A 230 -27.73 -38.15 -33.81
C GLU A 230 -28.88 -37.28 -34.34
N LYS A 231 -28.64 -36.54 -35.43
CA LYS A 231 -29.67 -35.79 -36.15
C LYS A 231 -30.71 -36.76 -36.72
N LYS A 232 -31.88 -36.85 -36.07
CA LYS A 232 -33.07 -37.43 -36.69
C LYS A 232 -33.61 -36.49 -37.77
N SER A 233 -33.44 -36.92 -39.02
CA SER A 233 -34.13 -36.39 -40.19
C SER A 233 -35.54 -36.96 -40.24
N ASN A 234 -36.57 -36.14 -40.08
CA ASN A 234 -37.94 -36.52 -40.44
C ASN A 234 -38.32 -35.90 -41.79
N GLN A 235 -38.68 -36.78 -42.72
CA GLN A 235 -39.62 -36.53 -43.81
C GLN A 235 -41.04 -36.43 -43.25
#